data_AF-A0A662J019-F1
#
_entry.id   AF-A0A662J019-F1
#
_cell.length_a   1.000
_cell.length_b   1.000
_cell.length_c   1.000
_cell.angle_alpha   90.00
_cell.angle_beta   90.00
_cell.angle_gamma   90.00
#
_symmetry.space_group_name_H-M   'P 1'
#
loop_
_entity.id
_entity.type
_entity.pdbx_description
1 polymer ?
#
loop_
_entity_poly.entity_id
_entity_poly.type
_entity_poly.pdbx_seq_one_letter_code
_entity_poly.pdbx_strand_id
1 'polypeptide(L)'
;MSLGFLLKISLISCSGALAPGPLTAATAALGVKRGWRGGFWVGMGHMLVEAPLVLLVGLGLVVALTSRMAVVGLSLAGGFFMLGFAALTFRDAFKFKGLEGGGEGGRFSSPILVGVGLTALNPFFIIWWGTVGAPLILEGLGYWGLPGLIPLYAAHVWLDYAWLSLVAHLTSLGGSRAKIYRAMLIGFSIFLVVFGVDFVYYALTETHLLPL
;
A
#
# COMPACT_ATOMS: atom_id res chain seq x y z
N MET A 1 12.10 26.01 2.58
CA MET A 1 12.32 24.77 1.82
C MET A 1 12.38 25.10 0.33
N SER A 2 13.35 24.56 -0.43
CA SER A 2 13.55 24.94 -1.85
C SER A 2 12.66 24.12 -2.80
N LEU A 3 12.33 24.68 -3.96
CA LEU A 3 11.58 23.96 -5.01
C LEU A 3 12.35 22.72 -5.49
N GLY A 4 13.67 22.81 -5.62
CA GLY A 4 14.52 21.68 -6.01
C GLY A 4 14.43 20.51 -5.03
N PHE A 5 14.32 20.78 -3.73
CA PHE A 5 14.16 19.73 -2.72
C PHE A 5 12.76 19.09 -2.77
N LEU A 6 11.70 19.88 -2.99
CA LEU A 6 10.35 19.33 -3.19
C LEU A 6 10.28 18.43 -4.43
N LEU A 7 10.92 18.81 -5.53
CA LEU A 7 11.02 17.99 -6.74
C LEU A 7 11.82 16.71 -6.49
N LYS A 8 12.93 16.79 -5.74
CA LYS A 8 13.72 15.62 -5.32
C LYS A 8 12.85 14.62 -4.54
N ILE A 9 12.06 15.10 -3.58
CA ILE A 9 11.13 14.26 -2.82
C ILE A 9 10.16 13.56 -3.76
N SER A 10 9.45 14.30 -4.63
CA SER A 10 8.49 13.71 -5.56
C SER A 10 9.14 12.64 -6.46
N LEU A 11 10.30 12.94 -7.04
CA LEU A 11 11.01 12.02 -7.96
C LEU A 11 11.48 10.74 -7.26
N ILE A 12 12.03 10.85 -6.06
CA ILE A 12 12.47 9.68 -5.28
C ILE A 12 11.24 8.89 -4.81
N SER A 13 10.16 9.57 -4.43
CA SER A 13 8.91 8.95 -3.96
C SER A 13 8.25 8.11 -5.05
N CYS A 14 8.42 8.46 -6.33
CA CYS A 14 7.97 7.62 -7.45
C CYS A 14 8.52 6.20 -7.40
N SER A 15 9.73 5.98 -6.85
CA SER A 15 10.32 4.63 -6.71
C SER A 15 9.52 3.72 -5.78
N GLY A 16 8.84 4.30 -4.77
CA GLY A 16 7.99 3.57 -3.82
C GLY A 16 6.52 3.63 -4.24
N ALA A 17 5.97 4.83 -4.41
CA ALA A 17 4.55 5.06 -4.65
C ALA A 17 4.03 4.39 -5.94
N LEU A 18 4.85 4.34 -6.99
CA LEU A 18 4.46 3.75 -8.28
C LEU A 18 4.84 2.27 -8.41
N ALA A 19 5.53 1.70 -7.41
CA ALA A 19 5.95 0.31 -7.45
C ALA A 19 4.72 -0.62 -7.45
N PRO A 20 4.69 -1.63 -8.34
CA PRO A 20 3.58 -2.59 -8.36
C PRO A 20 3.62 -3.44 -7.08
N GLY A 21 2.59 -3.30 -6.24
CA GLY A 21 2.51 -4.02 -4.97
C GLY A 21 1.09 -4.45 -4.60
N PRO A 22 0.91 -5.07 -3.42
CA PRO A 22 -0.39 -5.56 -2.95
C PRO A 22 -1.45 -4.45 -2.90
N LEU A 23 -1.06 -3.25 -2.47
CA LEU A 23 -1.94 -2.08 -2.38
C LEU A 23 -2.44 -1.63 -3.76
N THR A 24 -1.55 -1.56 -4.76
CA THR A 24 -1.90 -1.19 -6.15
C THR A 24 -2.82 -2.22 -6.78
N ALA A 25 -2.53 -3.51 -6.58
CA ALA A 25 -3.35 -4.59 -7.11
C ALA A 25 -4.75 -4.63 -6.47
N ALA A 26 -4.85 -4.40 -5.15
CA ALA A 26 -6.14 -4.27 -4.48
C ALA A 26 -6.93 -3.08 -5.02
N THR A 27 -6.26 -1.95 -5.21
CA THR A 27 -6.86 -0.72 -5.74
C THR A 27 -7.43 -0.92 -7.13
N ALA A 28 -6.71 -1.64 -7.99
CA ALA A 28 -7.21 -2.03 -9.31
C ALA A 28 -8.51 -2.85 -9.21
N ALA A 29 -8.57 -3.84 -8.31
CA ALA A 29 -9.77 -4.65 -8.11
C ALA A 29 -10.96 -3.82 -7.57
N LEU A 30 -10.72 -2.85 -6.67
CA LEU A 30 -11.74 -1.93 -6.19
C LEU A 30 -12.20 -0.92 -7.26
N GLY A 31 -11.30 -0.52 -8.16
CA GLY A 31 -11.58 0.39 -9.27
C GLY A 31 -12.69 -0.10 -10.18
N VAL A 32 -12.71 -1.40 -10.49
CA VAL A 32 -13.79 -2.03 -11.29
C VAL A 32 -15.18 -1.81 -10.70
N LYS A 33 -15.30 -1.75 -9.37
CA LYS A 33 -16.58 -1.59 -8.67
C LYS A 33 -16.91 -0.15 -8.29
N ARG A 34 -15.90 0.66 -7.97
CA ARG A 34 -16.08 1.99 -7.34
C ARG A 34 -15.49 3.13 -8.14
N GLY A 35 -14.97 2.87 -9.34
CA GLY A 35 -14.32 3.87 -10.16
C GLY A 35 -13.09 4.46 -9.48
N TRP A 36 -12.71 5.67 -9.91
CA TRP A 36 -11.61 6.45 -9.33
C TRP A 36 -11.76 6.66 -7.81
N ARG A 37 -13.00 6.77 -7.31
CA ARG A 37 -13.30 6.94 -5.87
C ARG A 37 -12.80 5.77 -5.04
N GLY A 38 -12.78 4.56 -5.62
CA GLY A 38 -12.18 3.39 -4.98
C GLY A 38 -10.72 3.64 -4.61
N GLY A 39 -9.93 4.13 -5.55
CA GLY A 39 -8.52 4.47 -5.35
C GLY A 39 -8.30 5.63 -4.39
N PHE A 40 -9.11 6.68 -4.49
CA PHE A 40 -9.05 7.82 -3.55
C PHE A 40 -9.23 7.37 -2.09
N TRP A 41 -10.22 6.52 -1.82
CA TRP A 41 -10.48 6.02 -0.46
C TRP A 41 -9.45 4.99 0.01
N VAL A 42 -8.82 4.22 -0.89
CA VAL A 42 -7.64 3.42 -0.53
C VAL A 42 -6.48 4.34 -0.13
N GLY A 43 -6.23 5.41 -0.90
CA GLY A 43 -5.21 6.42 -0.59
C GLY A 43 -5.44 7.09 0.77
N MET A 44 -6.69 7.37 1.14
CA MET A 44 -7.02 7.85 2.49
C MET A 44 -6.61 6.85 3.58
N GLY A 45 -6.91 5.57 3.39
CA GLY A 45 -6.46 4.52 4.31
C GLY A 45 -4.95 4.37 4.40
N HIS A 46 -4.25 4.53 3.27
CA HIS A 46 -2.79 4.54 3.19
C HIS A 46 -2.20 5.70 3.99
N MET A 47 -2.68 6.92 3.75
CA MET A 47 -2.26 8.14 4.46
C MET A 47 -2.45 8.03 5.98
N LEU A 48 -3.53 7.38 6.45
CA LEU A 48 -3.79 7.18 7.89
C LEU A 48 -2.71 6.34 8.59
N VAL A 49 -1.99 5.51 7.86
CA VAL A 49 -0.84 4.73 8.39
C VAL A 49 0.46 5.48 8.15
N GLU A 50 0.59 6.07 6.97
CA GLU A 50 1.81 6.74 6.54
C GLU A 50 2.10 8.01 7.33
N ALA A 51 1.14 8.91 7.50
CA ALA A 51 1.39 10.18 8.17
C ALA A 51 1.91 10.00 9.62
N PRO A 52 1.33 9.08 10.43
CA PRO A 52 1.92 8.72 11.72
C PRO A 52 3.33 8.12 11.60
N LEU A 53 3.58 7.26 10.61
CA LEU A 53 4.91 6.67 10.38
C LEU A 53 5.95 7.74 10.07
N VAL A 54 5.66 8.66 9.15
CA VAL A 54 6.53 9.80 8.81
C VAL A 54 6.85 10.65 10.02
N LEU A 55 5.86 10.91 10.87
CA LEU A 55 6.06 11.63 12.12
C LEU A 55 6.97 10.85 13.08
N LEU A 56 6.75 9.55 13.26
CA LEU A 56 7.60 8.70 14.11
C LEU A 56 9.05 8.64 13.63
N VAL A 57 9.26 8.56 12.31
CA VAL A 57 10.61 8.63 11.72
C VAL A 57 11.22 10.00 11.96
N GLY A 58 10.46 11.09 11.80
CA GLY A 58 10.92 12.45 12.09
C GLY A 58 11.26 12.69 13.57
N LEU A 59 10.64 11.95 14.49
CA LEU A 59 10.96 11.95 15.91
C LEU A 59 12.13 11.04 16.28
N GLY A 60 12.75 10.37 15.29
CA GLY A 60 13.93 9.51 15.50
C GLY A 60 13.61 8.08 15.96
N LEU A 61 12.34 7.65 15.96
CA LEU A 61 11.96 6.29 16.35
C LEU A 61 12.25 5.23 15.27
N VAL A 62 12.92 5.59 14.17
CA VAL A 62 13.22 4.69 13.05
C VAL A 62 14.03 3.47 13.47
N VAL A 63 14.95 3.62 14.44
CA VAL A 63 15.82 2.53 14.94
C VAL A 63 15.02 1.40 15.59
N ALA A 64 13.89 1.73 16.24
CA ALA A 64 13.01 0.72 16.82
C ALA A 64 12.29 -0.09 15.72
N LEU A 65 11.91 0.59 14.63
CA LEU A 65 11.18 -0.01 13.50
C LEU A 65 12.07 -0.84 12.58
N THR A 66 13.38 -0.56 12.53
CA THR A 66 14.36 -1.34 11.75
C THR A 66 15.07 -2.42 12.56
N SER A 67 14.72 -2.58 13.84
CA SER A 67 15.27 -3.67 14.65
C SER A 67 14.91 -5.04 14.05
N ARG A 68 15.83 -6.00 14.14
CA ARG A 68 15.60 -7.37 13.62
C ARG A 68 14.28 -7.97 14.12
N MET A 69 13.96 -7.79 15.40
CA MET A 69 12.71 -8.27 15.98
C MET A 69 11.48 -7.59 15.38
N ALA A 70 11.52 -6.27 15.15
CA ALA A 70 10.42 -5.54 14.53
C ALA A 70 10.21 -5.99 13.08
N VAL A 71 11.29 -6.11 12.31
CA VAL A 71 11.24 -6.55 10.91
C VAL A 71 10.69 -7.97 10.80
N VAL A 72 11.18 -8.92 11.60
CA VAL A 72 10.67 -10.31 11.61
C VAL A 72 9.20 -10.35 12.03
N GLY A 73 8.83 -9.61 13.08
CA GLY A 73 7.45 -9.55 13.56
C GLY A 73 6.48 -8.96 12.54
N LEU A 74 6.88 -7.86 11.87
CA LEU A 74 6.11 -7.23 10.80
C LEU A 74 5.99 -8.12 9.57
N SER A 75 7.06 -8.83 9.19
CA SER A 75 7.04 -9.78 8.07
C SER A 75 6.12 -10.96 8.35
N LEU A 76 6.12 -11.53 9.57
CA LEU A 76 5.16 -12.58 9.95
C LEU A 76 3.71 -12.06 9.93
N ALA A 77 3.46 -10.93 10.60
CA ALA A 77 2.12 -10.34 10.67
C ALA A 77 1.59 -9.98 9.27
N GLY A 78 2.44 -9.38 8.45
CA GLY A 78 2.19 -9.06 7.05
C GLY A 78 1.91 -10.29 6.19
N GLY A 79 2.78 -11.29 6.27
CA GLY A 79 2.63 -12.52 5.49
C GLY A 79 1.34 -13.26 5.82
N PHE A 80 1.04 -13.49 7.10
CA PHE A 80 -0.21 -14.12 7.51
C PHE A 80 -1.45 -13.29 7.16
N PHE A 81 -1.38 -11.97 7.28
CA PHE A 81 -2.46 -11.09 6.85
C PHE A 81 -2.71 -11.22 5.35
N MET A 82 -1.67 -11.18 4.52
CA MET A 82 -1.79 -11.34 3.07
C MET A 82 -2.36 -12.71 2.69
N LEU A 83 -1.91 -13.79 3.31
CA LEU A 83 -2.43 -15.14 3.09
C LEU A 83 -3.91 -15.26 3.48
N GLY A 84 -4.27 -14.73 4.66
CA GLY A 84 -5.66 -14.68 5.12
C GLY A 84 -6.54 -13.84 4.18
N PHE A 85 -6.05 -12.67 3.76
CA PHE A 85 -6.75 -11.77 2.86
C PHE A 85 -6.90 -12.37 1.44
N ALA A 86 -5.90 -13.13 0.98
CA ALA A 86 -5.96 -13.87 -0.27
C ALA A 86 -7.06 -14.95 -0.23
N ALA A 87 -7.12 -15.75 0.84
CA ALA A 87 -8.14 -16.79 0.99
C ALA A 87 -9.58 -16.21 0.95
N LEU A 88 -9.77 -15.05 1.59
CA LEU A 88 -11.04 -14.34 1.59
C LEU A 88 -11.38 -13.77 0.21
N THR A 89 -10.39 -13.22 -0.47
CA THR A 89 -10.53 -12.68 -1.83
C THR A 89 -10.86 -13.80 -2.83
N PHE A 90 -10.21 -14.95 -2.71
CA PHE A 90 -10.50 -16.15 -3.50
C PHE A 90 -11.96 -16.55 -3.30
N ARG A 91 -12.41 -16.71 -2.05
CA ARG A 91 -13.80 -17.06 -1.73
C ARG A 91 -14.80 -16.08 -2.37
N ASP A 92 -14.53 -14.79 -2.30
CA ASP A 92 -15.39 -13.75 -2.85
C ASP A 92 -15.41 -13.79 -4.40
N ALA A 93 -14.30 -14.16 -5.05
CA ALA A 93 -14.23 -14.34 -6.50
C ALA A 93 -15.13 -15.47 -7.02
N PHE A 94 -15.26 -16.57 -6.28
CA PHE A 94 -16.13 -17.70 -6.64
C PHE A 94 -17.58 -17.51 -6.25
N LYS A 95 -17.88 -16.66 -5.26
CA LYS A 95 -19.25 -16.29 -4.87
C LYS A 95 -19.86 -15.20 -5.75
N PHE A 96 -19.06 -14.49 -6.54
CA PHE A 96 -19.54 -13.41 -7.40
C PHE A 96 -20.38 -13.95 -8.57
N LYS A 97 -21.70 -13.71 -8.55
CA LYS A 97 -22.67 -14.14 -9.59
C LYS A 97 -23.06 -13.06 -10.61
N GLY A 98 -22.45 -11.87 -10.56
CA GLY A 98 -22.79 -10.73 -11.43
C GLY A 98 -23.21 -9.49 -10.62
N LEU A 99 -23.40 -8.36 -11.32
CA LEU A 99 -23.83 -7.09 -10.71
C LEU A 99 -25.36 -6.98 -10.50
N GLU A 100 -26.15 -7.92 -11.05
CA GLU A 100 -27.62 -7.89 -10.99
C GLU A 100 -28.20 -8.40 -9.66
N GLY A 101 -27.38 -9.00 -8.80
CA GLY A 101 -27.75 -9.30 -7.41
C GLY A 101 -27.24 -8.19 -6.51
N GLY A 102 -28.14 -7.32 -6.03
CA GLY A 102 -27.88 -6.26 -5.04
C GLY A 102 -27.41 -6.78 -3.68
N GLY A 103 -26.25 -7.42 -3.65
CA GLY A 103 -25.52 -7.78 -2.46
C GLY A 103 -24.50 -6.70 -2.12
N GLU A 104 -24.96 -5.65 -1.45
CA GLU A 104 -24.09 -4.78 -0.65
C GLU A 104 -23.43 -5.64 0.45
N GLY A 105 -22.26 -6.22 0.20
CA GLY A 105 -21.63 -7.04 1.26
C GLY A 105 -20.43 -7.91 0.90
N GLY A 106 -19.70 -7.62 -0.18
CA GLY A 106 -18.37 -8.23 -0.37
C GLY A 106 -17.35 -7.57 0.55
N ARG A 107 -16.39 -8.34 1.10
CA ARG A 107 -15.44 -7.91 2.15
C ARG A 107 -14.48 -6.77 1.72
N PHE A 108 -14.52 -6.38 0.43
CA PHE A 108 -14.02 -5.12 -0.12
C PHE A 108 -14.95 -3.91 0.15
N SER A 109 -15.78 -3.96 1.20
CA SER A 109 -16.78 -2.94 1.49
C SER A 109 -16.15 -1.61 1.91
N SER A 110 -14.95 -1.64 2.49
CA SER A 110 -14.20 -0.46 2.90
C SER A 110 -12.85 -0.36 2.21
N PRO A 111 -12.73 0.49 1.17
CA PRO A 111 -11.46 0.83 0.54
C PRO A 111 -10.44 1.37 1.56
N ILE A 112 -10.92 2.09 2.59
CA ILE A 112 -10.08 2.62 3.66
C ILE A 112 -9.42 1.49 4.45
N LEU A 113 -10.18 0.46 4.86
CA LEU A 113 -9.61 -0.67 5.60
C LEU A 113 -8.60 -1.47 4.77
N VAL A 114 -8.82 -1.55 3.45
CA VAL A 114 -7.86 -2.15 2.52
C VAL A 114 -6.58 -1.32 2.50
N GLY A 115 -6.68 0.01 2.39
CA GLY A 115 -5.55 0.93 2.47
C GLY A 115 -4.77 0.80 3.77
N VAL A 116 -5.46 0.82 4.92
CA VAL A 116 -4.83 0.67 6.24
C VAL A 116 -4.15 -0.68 6.36
N GLY A 117 -4.86 -1.78 6.09
CA GLY A 117 -4.34 -3.14 6.30
C GLY A 117 -3.15 -3.45 5.41
N LEU A 118 -3.24 -3.17 4.10
CA LEU A 118 -2.15 -3.44 3.16
C LEU A 118 -0.96 -2.47 3.30
N THR A 119 -1.12 -1.36 4.01
CA THR A 119 -0.01 -0.43 4.28
C THR A 119 0.67 -0.77 5.60
N ALA A 120 -0.10 -0.89 6.68
CA ALA A 120 0.44 -1.15 8.02
C ALA A 120 1.13 -2.51 8.13
N LEU A 121 0.68 -3.48 7.35
CA LEU A 121 1.20 -4.85 7.36
C LEU A 121 2.13 -5.12 6.17
N ASN A 122 2.68 -4.06 5.57
CA ASN A 122 3.65 -4.14 4.49
C ASN A 122 5.06 -3.76 4.99
N PRO A 123 5.98 -4.74 5.16
CA PRO A 123 7.33 -4.51 5.60
C PRO A 123 8.13 -3.66 4.60
N PHE A 124 7.90 -3.78 3.28
CA PHE A 124 8.59 -2.94 2.30
C PHE A 124 8.26 -1.46 2.47
N PHE A 125 7.00 -1.15 2.76
CA PHE A 125 6.57 0.21 3.02
C PHE A 125 7.29 0.80 4.23
N ILE A 126 7.39 0.03 5.32
CA ILE A 126 8.07 0.43 6.55
C ILE A 126 9.59 0.57 6.33
N ILE A 127 10.21 -0.38 5.63
CA ILE A 127 11.64 -0.36 5.29
C ILE A 127 11.96 0.82 4.37
N TRP A 128 11.13 1.11 3.38
CA TRP A 128 11.32 2.24 2.46
C TRP A 128 11.35 3.57 3.23
N TRP A 129 10.40 3.79 4.13
CA TRP A 129 10.40 4.97 5.00
C TRP A 129 11.59 5.00 5.96
N GLY A 130 12.05 3.84 6.43
CA GLY A 130 13.22 3.74 7.30
C GLY A 130 14.57 3.94 6.61
N THR A 131 14.65 3.73 5.29
CA THR A 131 15.91 3.74 4.53
C THR A 131 15.98 4.89 3.52
N VAL A 132 15.04 4.95 2.59
CA VAL A 132 14.97 5.98 1.54
C VAL A 132 14.26 7.24 2.06
N GLY A 133 13.18 7.06 2.81
CA GLY A 133 12.38 8.16 3.38
C GLY A 133 13.10 8.89 4.51
N ALA A 134 13.83 8.19 5.38
CA ALA A 134 14.47 8.78 6.55
C ALA A 134 15.49 9.89 6.21
N PRO A 135 16.41 9.74 5.23
CA PRO A 135 17.27 10.83 4.79
C PRO A 135 16.49 12.05 4.27
N LEU A 136 15.39 11.84 3.54
CA LEU A 136 14.54 12.95 3.07
C LEU A 136 13.90 13.68 4.26
N ILE A 137 13.37 12.93 5.23
CA ILE A 137 12.81 13.47 6.46
C ILE A 137 13.84 14.30 7.21
N LEU A 138 15.06 13.78 7.41
CA LEU A 138 16.15 14.48 8.10
C LEU A 138 16.53 15.78 7.38
N GLU A 139 16.63 15.76 6.04
CA GLU A 139 16.88 16.96 5.25
C GLU A 139 15.73 17.97 5.38
N GLY A 140 14.48 17.50 5.38
CA GLY A 140 13.29 18.33 5.61
C GLY A 140 13.25 18.99 6.99
N LEU A 141 13.60 18.24 8.04
CA LEU A 141 13.75 18.77 9.40
C LEU A 141 14.82 19.86 9.48
N GLY A 142 15.87 19.79 8.67
CA GLY A 142 16.93 20.80 8.60
C GLY A 142 16.47 22.19 8.18
N TYR A 143 15.30 22.33 7.56
CA TYR A 143 14.76 23.64 7.17
C TYR A 143 14.04 24.34 8.33
N TRP A 144 13.02 23.70 8.91
CA TRP A 144 12.11 24.32 9.87
C TRP A 144 11.81 23.43 11.09
N GLY A 145 12.62 22.41 11.36
CA GLY A 145 12.31 21.39 12.36
C GLY A 145 11.07 20.59 11.96
N LEU A 146 10.26 20.19 12.94
CA LEU A 146 9.03 19.40 12.72
C LEU A 146 8.05 20.03 11.69
N PRO A 147 7.80 21.36 11.67
CA PRO A 147 7.02 22.00 10.61
C PRO A 147 7.52 21.74 9.19
N GLY A 148 8.82 21.45 9.00
CA GLY A 148 9.40 21.08 7.70
C GLY A 148 8.83 19.78 7.12
N LEU A 149 8.24 18.92 7.96
CA LEU A 149 7.58 17.68 7.51
C LEU A 149 6.30 17.95 6.71
N ILE A 150 5.62 19.07 6.92
CA ILE A 150 4.36 19.38 6.23
C ILE A 150 4.58 19.52 4.72
N PRO A 151 5.44 20.43 4.22
CA PRO A 151 5.70 20.55 2.78
C PRO A 151 6.41 19.32 2.22
N LEU A 152 7.24 18.62 3.01
CA LEU A 152 7.86 17.36 2.61
C LEU A 152 6.81 16.28 2.34
N TYR A 153 5.91 16.09 3.29
CA TYR A 153 4.87 15.07 3.21
C TYR A 153 3.86 15.41 2.13
N ALA A 154 3.50 16.70 1.98
CA ALA A 154 2.65 17.16 0.90
C ALA A 154 3.24 16.89 -0.48
N ALA A 155 4.58 16.99 -0.65
CA ALA A 155 5.28 16.65 -1.89
C ALA A 155 5.37 15.13 -2.16
N HIS A 156 5.15 14.31 -1.13
CA HIS A 156 5.08 12.85 -1.25
C HIS A 156 3.65 12.37 -1.50
N VAL A 157 2.75 12.60 -0.54
CA VAL A 157 1.44 11.93 -0.42
C VAL A 157 0.50 12.16 -1.61
N TRP A 158 0.65 13.28 -2.32
CA TRP A 158 -0.15 13.55 -3.51
C TRP A 158 0.07 12.51 -4.61
N LEU A 159 1.27 11.90 -4.67
CA LEU A 159 1.59 10.84 -5.61
C LEU A 159 0.75 9.59 -5.34
N ASP A 160 0.51 9.25 -4.07
CA ASP A 160 -0.33 8.09 -3.72
C ASP A 160 -1.77 8.31 -4.14
N TYR A 161 -2.32 9.49 -3.86
CA TYR A 161 -3.67 9.84 -4.32
C TYR A 161 -3.76 9.84 -5.84
N ALA A 162 -2.78 10.41 -6.53
CA ALA A 162 -2.74 10.44 -7.99
C ALA A 162 -2.66 9.03 -8.58
N TRP A 163 -1.71 8.21 -8.11
CA TRP A 163 -1.47 6.87 -8.61
C TRP A 163 -2.62 5.92 -8.32
N LEU A 164 -3.07 5.84 -7.07
CA LEU A 164 -4.13 4.91 -6.66
C LEU A 164 -5.46 5.29 -7.33
N SER A 165 -5.78 6.59 -7.42
CA SER A 165 -6.98 7.04 -8.14
C SER A 165 -6.89 6.77 -9.64
N LEU A 166 -5.71 6.97 -10.27
CA LEU A 166 -5.48 6.68 -11.67
C LEU A 166 -5.64 5.19 -11.98
N VAL A 167 -5.00 4.31 -11.20
CA VAL A 167 -5.11 2.86 -11.35
C VAL A 167 -6.57 2.40 -11.19
N ALA A 168 -7.27 2.92 -10.18
CA ALA A 168 -8.68 2.63 -9.98
C ALA A 168 -9.57 3.16 -11.12
N HIS A 169 -9.23 4.32 -11.69
CA HIS A 169 -9.96 4.88 -12.83
C HIS A 169 -9.75 4.07 -14.10
N LEU A 170 -8.50 3.77 -14.47
CA LEU A 170 -8.17 3.00 -15.67
C LEU A 170 -8.81 1.61 -15.65
N THR A 171 -8.83 0.96 -14.49
CA THR A 171 -9.47 -0.35 -14.31
C THR A 171 -10.99 -0.28 -14.37
N SER A 172 -11.59 0.85 -13.98
CA SER A 172 -13.02 1.08 -14.14
C SER A 172 -13.46 1.27 -15.59
N LEU A 173 -12.60 1.84 -16.44
CA LEU A 173 -12.86 2.03 -17.87
C LEU A 173 -12.86 0.69 -18.64
N GLY A 174 -12.14 -0.33 -18.15
CA GLY A 174 -12.08 -1.66 -18.74
C GLY A 174 -13.41 -2.45 -18.75
N GLY A 175 -14.44 -1.91 -18.11
CA GLY A 175 -15.80 -2.45 -18.13
C GLY A 175 -16.01 -3.58 -17.12
N SER A 176 -17.11 -3.50 -16.39
CA SER A 176 -17.52 -4.41 -15.33
C SER A 176 -18.07 -5.75 -15.86
N ARG A 177 -17.30 -6.46 -16.69
CA ARG A 177 -17.61 -7.84 -17.05
C ARG A 177 -17.33 -8.71 -15.83
N ALA A 178 -18.31 -9.48 -15.38
CA ALA A 178 -18.16 -10.37 -14.23
C ALA A 178 -16.94 -11.30 -14.35
N LYS A 179 -16.60 -11.71 -15.58
CA LYS A 179 -15.39 -12.48 -15.90
C LYS A 179 -14.09 -11.70 -15.63
N ILE A 180 -14.01 -10.42 -16.01
CA ILE A 180 -12.83 -9.56 -15.78
C ILE A 180 -12.67 -9.30 -14.28
N TYR A 181 -13.76 -8.93 -13.60
CA TYR A 181 -13.73 -8.72 -12.15
C TYR A 181 -13.28 -9.98 -11.40
N ARG A 182 -13.84 -11.14 -11.76
CA ARG A 182 -13.43 -12.43 -11.19
C ARG A 182 -11.96 -12.76 -11.49
N ALA A 183 -11.49 -12.53 -12.72
CA ALA A 183 -10.09 -12.74 -13.08
C ALA A 183 -9.15 -11.82 -12.29
N MET A 184 -9.52 -10.55 -12.08
CA MET A 184 -8.74 -9.61 -11.26
C MET A 184 -8.69 -10.02 -9.80
N LEU A 185 -9.81 -10.49 -9.21
CA LEU A 185 -9.81 -11.00 -7.84
C LEU A 185 -8.94 -12.26 -7.69
N ILE A 186 -9.00 -13.18 -8.65
CA ILE A 186 -8.15 -14.38 -8.66
C ILE A 186 -6.67 -13.98 -8.80
N GLY A 187 -6.34 -13.13 -9.77
CA GLY A 187 -4.98 -12.64 -9.98
C GLY A 187 -4.42 -11.91 -8.75
N PHE A 188 -5.22 -11.04 -8.14
CA PHE A 188 -4.85 -10.37 -6.89
C PHE A 188 -4.66 -11.35 -5.72
N SER A 189 -5.52 -12.36 -5.61
CA SER A 189 -5.35 -13.38 -4.58
C SER A 189 -4.06 -14.19 -4.77
N ILE A 190 -3.74 -14.57 -6.01
CA ILE A 190 -2.47 -15.25 -6.34
C ILE A 190 -1.30 -14.35 -5.96
N PHE A 191 -1.36 -13.06 -6.31
CA PHE A 191 -0.34 -12.08 -5.96
C PHE A 191 -0.15 -11.98 -4.44
N LEU A 192 -1.23 -11.88 -3.66
CA LEU A 192 -1.17 -11.88 -2.20
C LEU A 192 -0.60 -13.18 -1.61
N VAL A 193 -0.89 -14.33 -2.22
CA VAL A 193 -0.28 -15.61 -1.80
C VAL A 193 1.22 -15.57 -2.03
N VAL A 194 1.67 -15.12 -3.20
CA VAL A 194 3.09 -15.05 -3.56
C VAL A 194 3.87 -14.16 -2.58
N PHE A 195 3.40 -12.93 -2.35
CA PHE A 195 4.04 -12.01 -1.39
C PHE A 195 3.88 -12.47 0.07
N GLY A 196 2.73 -13.06 0.42
CA GLY A 196 2.49 -13.56 1.76
C GLY A 196 3.41 -14.73 2.12
N VAL A 197 3.64 -15.66 1.19
CA VAL A 197 4.61 -16.75 1.35
C VAL A 197 6.04 -16.20 1.43
N ASP A 198 6.41 -15.25 0.57
CA ASP A 198 7.73 -14.61 0.61
C ASP A 198 8.02 -13.97 1.96
N PHE A 199 7.05 -13.27 2.56
CA PHE A 199 7.24 -12.63 3.87
C PHE A 199 7.34 -13.60 5.03
N VAL A 200 6.51 -14.64 5.03
CA VAL A 200 6.64 -15.71 6.02
C VAL A 200 8.01 -16.39 5.88
N TYR A 201 8.43 -16.67 4.65
CA TYR A 201 9.74 -17.27 4.39
C TYR A 201 10.90 -16.37 4.81
N TYR A 202 10.86 -15.08 4.49
CA TYR A 202 11.85 -14.11 4.93
C TYR A 202 11.91 -14.01 6.45
N ALA A 203 10.77 -14.01 7.14
CA ALA A 203 10.78 -14.00 8.60
C ALA A 203 11.42 -15.24 9.24
N LEU A 204 11.39 -16.39 8.55
CA LEU A 204 11.95 -17.65 9.04
C LEU A 204 13.42 -17.84 8.63
N THR A 205 13.83 -17.30 7.49
CA THR A 205 15.14 -17.60 6.87
C THR A 205 16.03 -16.38 6.67
N GLU A 206 15.50 -15.17 6.84
CA GLU A 206 16.14 -13.89 6.56
C GLU A 206 16.59 -13.72 5.10
N THR A 207 16.01 -14.51 4.20
CA THR A 207 16.23 -14.44 2.75
C THR A 207 14.90 -14.35 2.03
N HIS A 208 14.84 -13.63 0.90
CA HIS A 208 13.63 -13.57 0.07
C HIS A 208 13.61 -14.70 -0.96
N LEU A 209 12.42 -15.23 -1.24
CA LEU A 209 12.17 -16.15 -2.36
C LEU A 209 12.05 -15.37 -3.67
N LEU A 210 11.46 -14.18 -3.58
CA LEU A 210 11.31 -13.26 -4.71
C LEU A 210 12.59 -12.42 -4.86
N PRO A 211 12.98 -12.04 -6.09
CA PRO A 211 14.07 -11.11 -6.33
C PRO A 211 13.61 -9.69 -5.98
N LEU A 212 13.49 -9.42 -4.68
CA LEU A 212 13.10 -8.14 -4.08
C LEU A 212 14.31 -7.47 -3.43
#